data_AF-A0A352QPH5-F1
#
_entry.id   AF-A0A352QPH5-F1
#
_cell.length_a   1.000
_cell.length_b   1.000
_cell.length_c   1.000
_cell.angle_alpha   90.00
_cell.angle_beta   90.00
_cell.angle_gamma   90.00
#
_symmetry.space_group_name_H-M   'P 1'
#
loop_
_entity.id
_entity.type
_entity.pdbx_description
1 polymer ?
#
loop_
_entity_poly.entity_id
_entity_poly.type
_entity_poly.pdbx_seq_one_letter_code
_entity_poly.pdbx_strand_id
1 'polypeptide(L)' 'GRLRKKLDPEGEIKPIETVRGRGYRFAIPRDE' A
#
# COMPACT_ATOMS: atom_id res chain seq x y z
N GLY A 1 -12.56 4.30 9.01
CA GLY A 1 -12.18 3.91 7.64
C GLY A 1 -10.74 3.43 7.62
N ARG A 2 -10.46 2.27 7.01
CA ARG A 2 -9.11 1.67 6.96
C ARG A 2 -8.27 2.41 5.92
N LEU A 3 -7.01 2.74 6.22
CA LEU A 3 -6.11 3.48 5.32
C LEU A 3 -6.01 2.83 3.94
N ARG A 4 -5.87 1.50 3.88
CA ARG A 4 -5.83 0.75 2.62
C ARG A 4 -7.02 1.07 1.70
N LYS A 5 -8.24 1.06 2.26
CA LYS A 5 -9.47 1.39 1.52
C LYS A 5 -9.57 2.86 1.13
N LYS A 6 -8.90 3.76 1.86
CA LYS A 6 -8.84 5.19 1.50
C LYS A 6 -7.88 5.43 0.33
N LEU A 7 -6.78 4.69 0.28
CA LEU A 7 -5.77 4.82 -0.76
C LEU A 7 -6.16 4.07 -2.04
N ASP A 8 -6.80 2.93 -1.87
CA ASP A 8 -7.17 2.03 -2.94
C ASP A 8 -8.48 1.33 -2.57
N PRO A 9 -9.63 1.96 -2.87
CA PRO A 9 -10.95 1.44 -2.48
C PRO A 9 -11.29 0.13 -3.20
N GLU A 10 -10.85 -0.02 -4.45
CA GLU A 10 -11.11 -1.17 -5.31
C GLU A 10 -10.05 -2.29 -5.14
N GLY A 11 -8.86 -1.96 -4.62
CA GLY A 11 -7.82 -2.95 -4.34
C GLY A 11 -6.96 -3.33 -5.55
N GLU A 12 -6.96 -2.49 -6.58
CA GLU A 12 -6.25 -2.73 -7.85
C GLU A 12 -4.76 -2.44 -7.73
N ILE A 13 -4.39 -1.35 -7.05
CA ILE A 13 -3.03 -0.79 -7.05
C ILE A 13 -2.19 -1.34 -5.89
N LYS A 14 -2.84 -1.70 -4.78
CA LYS A 14 -2.21 -2.25 -3.56
C LYS A 14 -0.98 -1.44 -3.12
N PRO A 15 -1.13 -0.14 -2.82
CA PRO A 15 -0.01 0.80 -2.70
C PRO A 15 0.93 0.54 -1.52
N ILE A 16 0.50 -0.25 -0.53
CA ILE A 16 1.32 -0.62 0.63
C ILE A 16 1.28 -2.14 0.87
N GLU A 17 2.44 -2.73 1.09
CA GLU A 17 2.59 -4.12 1.51
C GLU A 17 2.94 -4.21 3.00
N THR A 18 2.52 -5.31 3.64
CA THR A 18 2.90 -5.61 5.03
C THR A 18 4.13 -6.50 5.04
N VAL A 19 5.16 -6.08 5.75
CA VAL A 19 6.40 -6.83 5.92
C VAL A 19 6.46 -7.35 7.36
N ARG A 20 6.43 -8.68 7.51
CA ARG A 20 6.42 -9.33 8.84
C ARG A 20 7.64 -8.90 9.65
N GLY A 21 7.41 -8.40 10.86
CA GLY A 21 8.46 -7.92 11.76
C GLY A 21 9.13 -6.60 11.35
N ARG A 22 8.65 -5.91 10.29
CA ARG A 22 9.22 -4.64 9.82
C ARG A 22 8.20 -3.52 9.61
N GLY A 23 6.91 -3.85 9.50
CA GLY A 23 5.84 -2.85 9.34
C GLY A 23 5.32 -2.79 7.91
N TYR A 24 5.25 -1.58 7.33
CA TYR A 24 4.67 -1.34 6.00
C TYR A 24 5.70 -0.75 5.03
N ARG A 25 5.55 -1.04 3.74
CA ARG A 25 6.36 -0.48 2.65
C ARG A 25 5.47 -0.02 1.50
N PHE A 26 5.84 1.07 0.83
CA PHE A 26 5.21 1.47 -0.44
C PHE A 26 5.62 0.52 -1.57
N ALA A 27 4.62 -0.01 -2.28
CA ALA A 27 4.80 -0.94 -3.39
C ALA A 27 4.60 -0.28 -4.76
N ILE A 28 4.55 1.05 -4.80
CA ILE A 28 4.44 1.84 -6.03
C ILE A 28 5.85 2.16 -6.58
N PRO A 29 6.07 2.07 -7.91
CA PRO A 29 7.32 2.50 -8.53
C PRO A 29 7.52 4.00 -8.31
N ARG A 30 8.78 4.44 -8.26
CA ARG A 30 9.11 5.87 -8.31
C ARG A 30 9.14 6.27 -9.78
N ASP A 31 8.37 7.29 -10.12
CA ASP A 31 8.63 8.05 -11.34
C ASP A 31 9.95 8.83 -11.12
N GLU A 32 10.93 8.62 -11.99
CA GLU A 32 12.18 9.37 -12.04
C GLU A 32 12.02 10.63 -12.89
#